data_AF-A0A2V8SDC7-F1
#
_entry.id   AF-A0A2V8SDC7-F1
#
_cell.length_a   1.000
_cell.length_b   1.000
_cell.length_c   1.000
_cell.angle_alpha   90.00
_cell.angle_beta   90.00
_cell.angle_gamma   90.00
#
_symmetry.space_group_name_H-M   'P 1'
#
loop_
_entity.id
_entity.type
_entity.pdbx_description
1 polymer ?
#
loop_
_entity_poly.entity_id
_entity_poly.type
_entity_poly.pdbx_seq_one_letter_code
_entity_poly.pdbx_strand_id
1 'polypeptide(L)'
;MPPGAKRVLLLLPTTTYRAHDFIEAGRRMGVETVVGSDRRQALQDLQPERNVTLDLRDPARAAGEIAAFAALHPLDAVVPTDDETALVAALASQRLGLPHNPPEAARAARLKDVLRQRLQAAGVSTPRHHLLPVDADPDAAARAERYPCVLKPTFLAASRGVIRADDPRGFADAFRRIAALLADPDVADKGREAARRILVEDFVPGAEVALEGLLVAGRLKVLAIFDKPDPLDGPFFEETIYVTPSRLPRPAQEAIAATAAAAAAALGLCEGPIHAELRAEPPRSAAGEPRAWLIELAARSIGGLCSRTLRFGAGVSLEELILTHAIGRGVLEYERERQPAGVMMIPIPAAGILREIRGLDRARKVPGIVDVSISATLGRPLVPLPEGSSYLGFIFARGDSPAAVEAALRQAHRRLEIIVEGAATRPSDTPASPGPATLTPATVASFLPAALAAAWLTTACLTPGPGATSTEGPAGTPYSFPHTGVAIVRPNAVVFYSLTEDELGDLPAAERDGLKEVLPEFYAHIIAVEAALRQRGLTLERTSAPVLRFQDSDGTVQVYERRLHPGSTGMILFKHGAPIEAHAGVGTEQEILAAVDRYLSRTDGAKAPGED
;
A
#
# COMPACT_ATOMS: atom_id res chain seq x y z
N MET A 1 -7.15 32.25 -3.17
CA MET A 1 -5.90 31.89 -3.88
C MET A 1 -5.38 33.14 -4.58
N PRO A 2 -4.08 33.42 -4.54
CA PRO A 2 -3.53 34.57 -5.27
C PRO A 2 -3.70 34.35 -6.80
N PRO A 3 -4.00 35.41 -7.57
CA PRO A 3 -4.02 35.34 -9.03
C PRO A 3 -2.68 34.82 -9.58
N GLY A 4 -2.71 33.88 -10.52
CA GLY A 4 -1.50 33.35 -11.17
C GLY A 4 -0.87 32.09 -10.53
N ALA A 5 -1.55 31.46 -9.57
CA ALA A 5 -1.13 30.15 -9.07
C ALA A 5 -1.16 29.09 -10.19
N LYS A 6 -0.08 28.32 -10.33
CA LYS A 6 0.02 27.23 -11.30
C LYS A 6 -0.88 26.07 -10.89
N ARG A 7 -1.52 25.40 -11.86
CA ARG A 7 -2.39 24.25 -11.64
C ARG A 7 -1.82 22.99 -12.28
N VAL A 8 -1.65 21.94 -11.48
CA VAL A 8 -1.06 20.67 -11.92
C VAL A 8 -2.06 19.54 -11.68
N LEU A 9 -2.32 18.74 -12.71
CA LEU A 9 -3.05 17.49 -12.57
C LEU A 9 -2.08 16.37 -12.18
N LEU A 10 -2.30 15.79 -11.01
CA LEU A 10 -1.60 14.60 -10.52
C LEU A 10 -2.41 13.36 -10.89
N LEU A 11 -1.83 12.45 -11.66
CA LEU A 11 -2.46 11.16 -11.96
C LEU A 11 -2.09 10.16 -10.85
N LEU A 12 -3.06 9.90 -9.97
CA LEU A 12 -2.94 9.16 -8.71
C LEU A 12 -3.90 7.97 -8.72
N PRO A 13 -3.48 6.80 -9.26
CA PRO A 13 -4.29 5.60 -9.17
C PRO A 13 -4.40 5.15 -7.72
N THR A 14 -5.49 4.49 -7.36
CA THR A 14 -5.81 4.08 -5.99
C THR A 14 -4.77 3.14 -5.35
N THR A 15 -3.92 2.52 -6.17
CA THR A 15 -2.81 1.67 -5.73
C THR A 15 -1.51 2.43 -5.41
N THR A 16 -1.46 3.75 -5.62
CA THR A 16 -0.23 4.54 -5.40
C THR A 16 0.04 4.81 -3.93
N TYR A 17 1.31 4.71 -3.53
CA TYR A 17 1.78 5.15 -2.20
C TYR A 17 2.02 6.67 -2.14
N ARG A 18 1.97 7.37 -3.29
CA ARG A 18 2.61 8.68 -3.48
C ARG A 18 1.68 9.88 -3.38
N ALA A 19 0.38 9.63 -3.26
CA ALA A 19 -0.65 10.68 -3.28
C ALA A 19 -0.40 11.77 -2.24
N HIS A 20 -0.14 11.37 -0.99
CA HIS A 20 0.10 12.29 0.11
C HIS A 20 1.29 13.24 -0.16
N ASP A 21 2.42 12.69 -0.61
CA ASP A 21 3.68 13.44 -0.72
C ASP A 21 3.61 14.46 -1.87
N PHE A 22 2.99 14.13 -2.99
CA PHE A 22 2.77 15.09 -4.08
C PHE A 22 1.77 16.19 -3.72
N ILE A 23 0.68 15.87 -3.01
CA ILE A 23 -0.31 16.87 -2.59
C ILE A 23 0.34 17.85 -1.60
N GLU A 24 1.10 17.34 -0.63
CA GLU A 24 1.82 18.17 0.35
C GLU A 24 2.91 19.03 -0.31
N ALA A 25 3.64 18.48 -1.29
CA ALA A 25 4.59 19.24 -2.11
C ALA A 25 3.91 20.41 -2.84
N GLY A 26 2.77 20.15 -3.51
CA GLY A 26 2.00 21.20 -4.18
C GLY A 26 1.55 22.29 -3.22
N ARG A 27 1.04 21.90 -2.04
CA ARG A 27 0.62 22.83 -0.98
C ARG A 27 1.77 23.73 -0.51
N ARG A 28 2.96 23.17 -0.25
CA ARG A 28 4.16 23.93 0.17
C ARG A 28 4.63 24.91 -0.90
N MET A 29 4.50 24.53 -2.17
CA MET A 29 4.89 25.36 -3.30
C MET A 29 3.84 26.42 -3.69
N GLY A 30 2.64 26.37 -3.11
CA GLY A 30 1.50 27.19 -3.54
C GLY A 30 1.00 26.84 -4.95
N VAL A 31 1.20 25.59 -5.39
CA VAL A 31 0.69 25.03 -6.64
C VAL A 31 -0.65 24.38 -6.37
N GLU A 32 -1.65 24.67 -7.18
CA GLU A 32 -2.95 24.01 -7.10
C GLU A 32 -2.85 22.60 -7.68
N THR A 33 -3.12 21.60 -6.84
CA THR A 33 -3.11 20.18 -7.25
C THR A 33 -4.52 19.71 -7.53
N VAL A 34 -4.74 19.21 -8.75
CA VAL A 34 -5.94 18.46 -9.15
C VAL A 34 -5.63 16.97 -9.09
N VAL A 35 -6.54 16.15 -8.57
CA VAL A 35 -6.38 14.70 -8.47
C VAL A 35 -7.12 14.02 -9.61
N GLY A 36 -6.39 13.27 -10.45
CA GLY A 36 -6.95 12.34 -11.42
C GLY A 36 -6.80 10.90 -10.94
N SER A 37 -7.89 10.18 -10.69
CA SER A 37 -7.86 8.81 -10.15
C SER A 37 -8.76 7.84 -10.91
N ASP A 38 -8.46 6.54 -10.81
CA ASP A 38 -9.24 5.44 -11.39
C ASP A 38 -10.55 5.13 -10.65
N ARG A 39 -10.77 5.79 -9.51
CA ARG A 39 -12.02 5.71 -8.75
C ARG A 39 -12.54 7.10 -8.42
N ARG A 40 -13.87 7.18 -8.29
CA ARG A 40 -14.55 8.38 -7.80
C ARG A 40 -14.12 8.67 -6.37
N GLN A 41 -13.67 9.90 -6.13
CA GLN A 41 -13.32 10.38 -4.80
C GLN A 41 -14.60 10.77 -4.04
N ALA A 42 -14.65 10.48 -2.74
CA ALA A 42 -15.82 10.75 -1.90
C ALA A 42 -16.27 12.22 -1.93
N LEU A 43 -15.33 13.15 -2.13
CA LEU A 43 -15.58 14.60 -2.15
C LEU A 43 -15.65 15.20 -3.57
N GLN A 44 -15.66 14.37 -4.63
CA GLN A 44 -15.61 14.87 -6.00
C GLN A 44 -16.78 15.80 -6.34
N ASP A 45 -17.99 15.52 -5.85
CA ASP A 45 -19.17 16.35 -6.12
C ASP A 45 -19.12 17.70 -5.40
N LEU A 46 -18.33 17.78 -4.33
CA LEU A 46 -18.13 19.01 -3.55
C LEU A 46 -16.97 19.86 -4.10
N GLN A 47 -16.07 19.26 -4.89
CA GLN A 47 -14.89 19.91 -5.48
C GLN A 47 -14.63 19.39 -6.91
N PRO A 48 -15.57 19.58 -7.85
CA PRO A 48 -15.46 19.07 -9.21
C PRO A 48 -14.28 19.68 -9.98
N GLU A 49 -13.83 20.87 -9.60
CA GLU A 49 -12.66 21.55 -10.16
C GLU A 49 -11.31 21.01 -9.65
N ARG A 50 -11.33 20.12 -8.65
CA ARG A 50 -10.12 19.55 -8.02
C ARG A 50 -9.99 18.04 -8.17
N ASN A 51 -11.01 17.36 -8.68
CA ASN A 51 -11.02 15.91 -8.78
C ASN A 51 -11.63 15.46 -10.10
N VAL A 52 -10.94 14.57 -10.81
CA VAL A 52 -11.42 13.95 -12.04
C VAL A 52 -11.30 12.42 -11.94
N THR A 53 -12.40 11.72 -12.17
CA THR A 53 -12.37 10.26 -12.32
C THR A 53 -12.02 9.94 -13.76
N LEU A 54 -11.05 9.04 -13.96
CA LEU A 54 -10.49 8.71 -15.26
C LEU A 54 -10.45 7.19 -15.45
N ASP A 55 -10.76 6.70 -16.64
CA ASP A 55 -10.47 5.31 -16.99
C ASP A 55 -8.99 5.16 -17.38
N LEU A 56 -8.11 5.01 -16.39
CA LEU A 56 -6.66 4.89 -16.60
C LEU A 56 -6.26 3.63 -17.41
N ARG A 57 -7.18 2.68 -17.62
CA ARG A 57 -6.96 1.47 -18.45
C ARG A 57 -7.16 1.73 -19.94
N ASP A 58 -7.76 2.86 -20.31
CA ASP A 58 -7.82 3.38 -21.66
C ASP A 58 -7.13 4.75 -21.73
N PRO A 59 -5.81 4.78 -22.01
CA PRO A 59 -5.06 6.02 -22.03
C PRO A 59 -5.57 7.07 -23.02
N ALA A 60 -6.15 6.64 -24.15
CA ALA A 60 -6.66 7.56 -25.16
C ALA A 60 -7.97 8.22 -24.71
N ARG A 61 -8.84 7.45 -24.04
CA ARG A 61 -10.06 7.94 -23.41
C ARG A 61 -9.74 8.87 -22.23
N ALA A 62 -8.90 8.42 -21.29
CA ALA A 62 -8.50 9.25 -20.14
C ALA A 62 -7.87 10.57 -20.57
N ALA A 63 -7.01 10.57 -21.60
CA ALA A 63 -6.47 11.80 -22.16
C ALA A 63 -7.55 12.74 -22.76
N GLY A 64 -8.69 12.19 -23.18
CA GLY A 64 -9.83 12.97 -23.72
C GLY A 64 -10.65 13.59 -22.60
N GLU A 65 -10.88 12.82 -21.55
CA GLU A 65 -11.53 13.27 -20.31
C GLU A 65 -10.70 14.39 -19.65
N ILE A 66 -9.37 14.25 -19.60
CA ILE A 66 -8.46 15.30 -19.12
C ILE A 66 -8.53 16.55 -19.99
N ALA A 67 -8.57 16.41 -21.33
CA ALA A 67 -8.68 17.54 -22.23
C ALA A 67 -10.02 18.29 -22.06
N ALA A 68 -11.12 17.57 -21.89
CA ALA A 68 -12.43 18.15 -21.61
C ALA A 68 -12.45 18.88 -20.25
N PHE A 69 -11.83 18.29 -19.22
CA PHE A 69 -11.65 18.95 -17.93
C PHE A 69 -10.84 20.24 -18.06
N ALA A 70 -9.70 20.19 -18.76
CA ALA A 70 -8.80 21.33 -18.93
C ALA A 70 -9.43 22.50 -19.71
N ALA A 71 -10.42 22.24 -20.56
CA ALA A 71 -11.18 23.28 -21.26
C ALA A 71 -12.01 24.15 -20.30
N LEU A 72 -12.46 23.61 -19.16
CA LEU A 72 -13.17 24.33 -18.11
C LEU A 72 -12.23 24.82 -17.00
N HIS A 73 -11.14 24.07 -16.79
CA HIS A 73 -10.23 24.23 -15.68
C HIS A 73 -8.77 24.14 -16.17
N PRO A 74 -8.22 25.22 -16.76
CA PRO A 74 -6.91 25.19 -17.41
C PRO A 74 -5.80 24.60 -16.54
N LEU A 75 -5.00 23.71 -17.13
CA LEU A 75 -3.89 23.02 -16.48
C LEU A 75 -2.55 23.56 -17.02
N ASP A 76 -1.57 23.73 -16.14
CA ASP A 76 -0.19 24.08 -16.50
C ASP A 76 0.71 22.84 -16.69
N ALA A 77 0.36 21.70 -16.08
CA ALA A 77 1.07 20.43 -16.24
C ALA A 77 0.19 19.22 -15.90
N VAL A 78 0.57 18.06 -16.45
CA VAL A 78 0.03 16.75 -16.06
C VAL A 78 1.19 15.86 -15.61
N VAL A 79 1.17 15.40 -14.36
CA VAL A 79 2.28 14.66 -13.75
C VAL A 79 1.83 13.22 -13.45
N PRO A 80 2.47 12.21 -14.05
CA PRO A 80 2.22 10.81 -13.73
C PRO A 80 2.94 10.40 -12.43
N THR A 81 2.39 9.40 -11.72
CA THR A 81 3.02 8.88 -10.49
C THR A 81 3.47 7.43 -10.58
N ASP A 82 3.05 6.72 -11.62
CA ASP A 82 3.41 5.32 -11.90
C ASP A 82 3.54 5.05 -13.42
N ASP A 83 3.88 3.81 -13.79
CA ASP A 83 4.12 3.43 -15.19
C ASP A 83 2.85 3.46 -16.04
N GLU A 84 1.69 3.15 -15.45
CA GLU A 84 0.40 3.16 -16.14
C GLU A 84 -0.01 4.59 -16.51
N THR A 85 0.14 5.52 -15.56
CA THR A 85 -0.22 6.92 -15.73
C THR A 85 0.75 7.69 -16.62
N ALA A 86 1.99 7.23 -16.81
CA ALA A 86 2.98 7.90 -17.67
C ALA A 86 2.49 8.08 -19.12
N LEU A 87 1.86 7.05 -19.68
CA LEU A 87 1.29 7.14 -21.04
C LEU A 87 0.07 8.06 -21.10
N VAL A 88 -0.77 8.05 -20.08
CA VAL A 88 -1.94 8.94 -19.96
C VAL A 88 -1.48 10.40 -19.91
N ALA A 89 -0.49 10.71 -19.07
CA ALA A 89 0.07 12.05 -18.94
C ALA A 89 0.69 12.54 -20.25
N ALA A 90 1.43 11.67 -20.96
CA ALA A 90 2.01 12.00 -22.26
C ALA A 90 0.93 12.34 -23.31
N LEU A 91 -0.10 11.50 -23.44
CA LEU A 91 -1.21 11.72 -24.38
C LEU A 91 -2.02 12.97 -24.04
N ALA A 92 -2.33 13.19 -22.77
CA ALA A 92 -3.08 14.36 -22.31
C ALA A 92 -2.27 15.64 -22.55
N SER A 93 -1.01 15.66 -22.16
CA SER A 93 -0.12 16.82 -22.34
C SER A 93 0.11 17.14 -23.82
N GLN A 94 0.24 16.12 -24.68
CA GLN A 94 0.30 16.31 -26.13
C GLN A 94 -0.95 17.02 -26.67
N ARG A 95 -2.15 16.58 -26.25
CA ARG A 95 -3.42 17.21 -26.65
C ARG A 95 -3.55 18.65 -26.16
N LEU A 96 -2.98 18.94 -24.99
CA LEU A 96 -3.04 20.26 -24.35
C LEU A 96 -1.90 21.19 -24.78
N GLY A 97 -0.91 20.72 -25.55
CA GLY A 97 0.27 21.50 -25.91
C GLY A 97 1.21 21.78 -24.73
N LEU A 98 1.16 20.95 -23.68
CA LEU A 98 2.02 21.05 -22.50
C LEU A 98 3.35 20.30 -22.71
N PRO A 99 4.43 20.62 -21.97
CA PRO A 99 5.67 19.85 -22.00
C PRO A 99 5.43 18.36 -21.67
N HIS A 100 5.98 17.45 -22.48
CA HIS A 100 5.76 16.02 -22.35
C HIS A 100 6.86 15.19 -23.02
N ASN A 101 7.00 13.94 -22.56
CA ASN A 101 7.63 12.90 -23.38
C ASN A 101 6.71 12.50 -24.53
N PRO A 102 7.23 12.17 -25.72
CA PRO A 102 6.43 11.59 -26.79
C PRO A 102 5.65 10.35 -26.29
N PRO A 103 4.36 10.19 -26.61
CA PRO A 103 3.56 9.07 -26.10
C PRO A 103 4.15 7.70 -26.41
N GLU A 104 4.79 7.53 -27.57
CA GLU A 104 5.48 6.30 -27.94
C GLU A 104 6.73 6.03 -27.10
N ALA A 105 7.40 7.07 -26.59
CA ALA A 105 8.52 6.94 -25.66
C ALA A 105 8.04 6.49 -24.27
N ALA A 106 6.97 7.10 -23.75
CA ALA A 106 6.33 6.67 -22.51
C ALA A 106 5.81 5.22 -22.59
N ARG A 107 5.20 4.85 -23.72
CA ARG A 107 4.77 3.47 -23.98
C ARG A 107 5.95 2.50 -24.02
N ALA A 108 7.05 2.89 -24.67
CA ALA A 108 8.23 2.04 -24.75
C ALA A 108 8.90 1.84 -23.40
N ALA A 109 8.92 2.87 -22.53
CA ALA A 109 9.44 2.74 -21.16
C ALA A 109 8.61 1.76 -20.30
N ARG A 110 7.28 1.70 -20.51
CA ARG A 110 6.38 0.80 -19.78
C ARG A 110 6.48 -0.66 -20.23
N LEU A 111 6.61 -0.90 -21.54
CA LEU A 111 6.58 -2.24 -22.12
C LEU A 111 8.00 -2.78 -22.27
N LYS A 112 8.38 -3.74 -21.42
CA LYS A 112 9.73 -4.32 -21.34
C LYS A 112 10.20 -4.90 -22.67
N ASP A 113 9.32 -5.48 -23.46
CA ASP A 113 9.64 -5.99 -24.80
C ASP A 113 9.97 -4.88 -25.80
N VAL A 114 9.17 -3.81 -25.83
CA VAL A 114 9.42 -2.63 -26.67
C VAL A 114 10.69 -1.90 -26.23
N LEU A 115 10.90 -1.77 -24.91
CA LEU A 115 12.13 -1.23 -24.32
C LEU A 115 13.34 -2.00 -24.85
N ARG A 116 13.34 -3.34 -24.70
CA ARG A 116 14.45 -4.19 -25.11
C ARG A 116 14.75 -4.07 -26.61
N GLN A 117 13.73 -4.03 -27.46
CA GLN A 117 13.88 -3.83 -28.90
C GLN A 117 14.56 -2.50 -29.23
N ARG A 118 14.13 -1.39 -28.59
CA ARG A 118 14.72 -0.06 -28.82
C ARG A 118 16.16 0.02 -28.34
N LEU A 119 16.47 -0.54 -27.18
CA LEU A 119 17.84 -0.58 -26.66
C LEU A 119 18.77 -1.37 -27.57
N GLN A 120 18.33 -2.56 -28.02
CA GLN A 120 19.12 -3.39 -28.92
C GLN A 120 19.37 -2.67 -30.26
N ALA A 121 18.34 -2.05 -30.84
CA ALA A 121 18.46 -1.29 -32.08
C ALA A 121 19.43 -0.09 -31.95
N ALA A 122 19.49 0.53 -30.76
CA ALA A 122 20.39 1.64 -30.47
C ALA A 122 21.79 1.21 -29.98
N GLY A 123 22.05 -0.10 -29.86
CA GLY A 123 23.33 -0.61 -29.35
C GLY A 123 23.57 -0.34 -27.85
N VAL A 124 22.53 -0.04 -27.07
CA VAL A 124 22.64 0.12 -25.62
C VAL A 124 22.81 -1.25 -24.98
N SER A 125 23.69 -1.36 -23.98
CA SER A 125 23.94 -2.62 -23.27
C SER A 125 22.67 -3.13 -22.58
N THR A 126 22.08 -4.17 -23.15
CA THR A 126 20.84 -4.82 -22.71
C THR A 126 20.99 -6.34 -22.83
N PRO A 127 20.35 -7.14 -21.95
CA PRO A 127 20.39 -8.59 -22.07
C PRO A 127 19.87 -9.09 -23.43
N ARG A 128 20.41 -10.22 -23.90
CA ARG A 128 19.79 -10.98 -24.99
C ARG A 128 18.40 -11.40 -24.52
N HIS A 129 17.41 -11.26 -25.40
CA HIS A 129 16.03 -11.49 -25.03
C HIS A 129 15.22 -12.01 -26.22
N HIS A 130 14.10 -12.66 -25.92
CA HIS A 130 13.07 -13.02 -26.89
C HIS A 130 11.71 -13.18 -26.18
N LEU A 131 10.64 -13.28 -26.97
CA LEU A 131 9.28 -13.43 -26.45
C LEU A 131 8.75 -14.83 -26.70
N LEU A 132 8.02 -15.36 -25.73
CA LEU A 132 7.21 -16.57 -25.86
C LEU A 132 5.74 -16.21 -25.65
N PRO A 133 4.82 -16.80 -26.43
CA PRO A 133 3.40 -16.67 -26.12
C PRO A 133 3.06 -17.50 -24.88
N VAL A 134 2.08 -17.07 -24.08
CA VAL A 134 1.71 -17.74 -22.82
C VAL A 134 1.16 -19.17 -23.00
N ASP A 135 0.74 -19.52 -24.21
CA ASP A 135 0.24 -20.83 -24.61
C ASP A 135 1.32 -21.72 -25.27
N ALA A 136 2.58 -21.28 -25.28
CA ALA A 136 3.70 -22.11 -25.73
C ALA A 136 3.88 -23.35 -24.82
N ASP A 137 4.42 -24.43 -25.40
CA ASP A 137 4.88 -25.60 -24.64
C ASP A 137 6.13 -25.21 -23.81
N PRO A 138 6.01 -25.14 -22.47
CA PRO A 138 7.11 -24.71 -21.60
C PRO A 138 8.29 -25.69 -21.64
N ASP A 139 8.03 -26.99 -21.78
CA ASP A 139 9.08 -28.02 -21.76
C ASP A 139 9.86 -28.02 -23.09
N ALA A 140 9.20 -27.70 -24.21
CA ALA A 140 9.87 -27.49 -25.49
C ALA A 140 10.72 -26.21 -25.50
N ALA A 141 10.18 -25.09 -25.01
CA ALA A 141 10.92 -23.83 -24.88
C ALA A 141 12.15 -23.99 -23.97
N ALA A 142 12.00 -24.68 -22.84
CA ALA A 142 13.07 -24.94 -21.89
C ALA A 142 14.28 -25.67 -22.50
N ARG A 143 14.05 -26.60 -23.44
CA ARG A 143 15.14 -27.35 -24.12
C ARG A 143 15.97 -26.50 -25.08
N ALA A 144 15.38 -25.40 -25.59
CA ALA A 144 16.03 -24.51 -26.53
C ALA A 144 16.77 -23.35 -25.86
N GLU A 145 16.58 -23.15 -24.55
CA GLU A 145 17.05 -21.97 -23.84
C GLU A 145 18.46 -22.11 -23.26
N ARG A 146 19.13 -20.96 -23.05
CA ARG A 146 20.40 -20.87 -22.33
C ARG A 146 20.17 -20.47 -20.89
N TYR A 147 20.97 -21.03 -19.99
CA TYR A 147 20.86 -20.79 -18.55
C TYR A 147 22.12 -20.14 -17.97
N PRO A 148 22.01 -19.33 -16.91
CA PRO A 148 20.76 -18.88 -16.28
C PRO A 148 19.99 -17.85 -17.12
N CYS A 149 18.66 -17.91 -17.09
CA CYS A 149 17.77 -16.94 -17.71
C CYS A 149 16.73 -16.39 -16.72
N VAL A 150 16.10 -15.28 -17.06
CA VAL A 150 15.03 -14.65 -16.29
C VAL A 150 13.78 -14.58 -17.17
N LEU A 151 12.68 -15.10 -16.64
CA LEU A 151 11.35 -15.00 -17.23
C LEU A 151 10.58 -13.89 -16.52
N LYS A 152 9.86 -13.05 -17.27
CA LYS A 152 9.03 -11.98 -16.71
C LYS A 152 7.86 -11.56 -17.59
N PRO A 153 6.75 -11.10 -16.99
CA PRO A 153 5.72 -10.30 -17.67
C PRO A 153 6.31 -9.06 -18.35
N THR A 154 5.70 -8.63 -19.45
CA THR A 154 6.19 -7.48 -20.22
C THR A 154 5.76 -6.12 -19.67
N PHE A 155 4.70 -6.05 -18.86
CA PHE A 155 4.06 -4.78 -18.47
C PHE A 155 3.82 -4.62 -16.95
N LEU A 156 4.15 -5.64 -16.14
CA LEU A 156 4.01 -5.56 -14.68
C LEU A 156 5.25 -4.91 -14.04
N ALA A 157 5.08 -4.47 -12.78
CA ALA A 157 6.08 -3.78 -11.98
C ALA A 157 6.28 -4.46 -10.60
N ALA A 158 7.16 -3.90 -9.76
CA ALA A 158 7.46 -4.37 -8.41
C ALA A 158 7.98 -5.82 -8.36
N SER A 159 8.79 -6.22 -9.33
CA SER A 159 9.31 -7.60 -9.50
C SER A 159 8.24 -8.71 -9.58
N ARG A 160 6.96 -8.36 -9.75
CA ARG A 160 5.85 -9.32 -9.84
C ARG A 160 6.02 -10.20 -11.08
N GLY A 161 6.10 -11.50 -10.86
CA GLY A 161 6.30 -12.51 -11.91
C GLY A 161 7.71 -12.55 -12.50
N VAL A 162 8.70 -11.87 -11.91
CA VAL A 162 10.09 -11.96 -12.36
C VAL A 162 10.77 -13.15 -11.68
N ILE A 163 11.16 -14.16 -12.47
CA ILE A 163 11.67 -15.44 -11.95
C ILE A 163 12.93 -15.85 -12.72
N ARG A 164 14.03 -16.12 -12.00
CA ARG A 164 15.23 -16.73 -12.57
C ARG A 164 15.06 -18.24 -12.66
N ALA A 165 15.48 -18.80 -13.79
CA ALA A 165 15.61 -20.23 -14.01
C ALA A 165 17.07 -20.59 -14.30
N ASP A 166 17.57 -21.61 -13.63
CA ASP A 166 18.94 -22.12 -13.79
C ASP A 166 19.01 -23.40 -14.63
N ASP A 167 17.86 -24.04 -14.88
CA ASP A 167 17.75 -25.29 -15.62
C ASP A 167 16.37 -25.42 -16.31
N PRO A 168 16.19 -26.42 -17.21
CA PRO A 168 14.93 -26.62 -17.92
C PRO A 168 13.70 -26.84 -17.04
N ARG A 169 13.85 -27.45 -15.86
CA ARG A 169 12.71 -27.67 -14.96
C ARG A 169 12.30 -26.35 -14.31
N GLY A 170 13.27 -25.58 -13.80
CA GLY A 170 13.05 -24.25 -13.26
C GLY A 170 12.41 -23.31 -14.28
N PHE A 171 12.81 -23.41 -15.56
CA PHE A 171 12.19 -22.67 -16.65
C PHE A 171 10.70 -22.99 -16.79
N ALA A 172 10.37 -24.29 -16.90
CA ALA A 172 9.00 -24.71 -17.12
C ALA A 172 8.10 -24.36 -15.92
N ASP A 173 8.63 -24.47 -14.69
CA ASP A 173 7.92 -24.06 -13.47
C ASP A 173 7.70 -22.53 -13.43
N ALA A 174 8.72 -21.74 -13.75
CA ALA A 174 8.62 -20.28 -13.86
C ALA A 174 7.59 -19.86 -14.93
N PHE A 175 7.66 -20.48 -16.10
CA PHE A 175 6.75 -20.21 -17.22
C PHE A 175 5.29 -20.46 -16.80
N ARG A 176 4.98 -21.63 -16.23
CA ARG A 176 3.61 -21.97 -15.82
C ARG A 176 3.09 -21.01 -14.75
N ARG A 177 3.92 -20.59 -13.79
CA ARG A 177 3.53 -19.61 -12.78
C ARG A 177 3.23 -18.24 -13.37
N ILE A 178 4.08 -17.76 -14.29
CA ILE A 178 3.86 -16.48 -14.97
C ILE A 178 2.62 -16.55 -15.87
N ALA A 179 2.42 -17.65 -16.60
CA ALA A 179 1.22 -17.85 -17.42
C ALA A 179 -0.05 -17.82 -16.56
N ALA A 180 -0.06 -18.48 -15.40
CA ALA A 180 -1.18 -18.43 -14.46
C ALA A 180 -1.41 -17.01 -13.92
N LEU A 181 -0.35 -16.29 -13.57
CA LEU A 181 -0.42 -14.89 -13.14
C LEU A 181 -1.03 -13.99 -14.24
N LEU A 182 -0.65 -14.20 -15.49
CA LEU A 182 -1.14 -13.43 -16.63
C LEU A 182 -2.56 -13.79 -17.05
N ALA A 183 -3.05 -14.98 -16.65
CA ALA A 183 -4.42 -15.43 -16.86
C ALA A 183 -5.41 -14.91 -15.79
N ASP A 184 -4.91 -14.36 -14.68
CA ASP A 184 -5.74 -13.67 -13.69
C ASP A 184 -6.56 -12.55 -14.37
N PRO A 185 -7.88 -12.46 -14.17
CA PRO A 185 -8.73 -11.51 -14.90
C PRO A 185 -8.30 -10.05 -14.76
N ASP A 186 -7.88 -9.62 -13.57
CA ASP A 186 -7.47 -8.23 -13.33
C ASP A 186 -6.13 -7.94 -14.01
N VAL A 187 -5.20 -8.90 -14.00
CA VAL A 187 -3.92 -8.78 -14.71
C VAL A 187 -4.12 -8.81 -16.23
N ALA A 188 -4.94 -9.73 -16.72
CA ALA A 188 -5.25 -9.90 -18.13
C ALA A 188 -5.89 -8.64 -18.72
N ASP A 189 -6.87 -8.04 -18.02
CA ASP A 189 -7.50 -6.79 -18.46
C ASP A 189 -6.50 -5.62 -18.52
N LYS A 190 -5.63 -5.49 -17.50
CA LYS A 190 -4.58 -4.46 -17.46
C LYS A 190 -3.53 -4.59 -18.57
N GLY A 191 -3.16 -5.82 -18.91
CA GLY A 191 -2.13 -6.10 -19.92
C GLY A 191 -2.67 -6.15 -21.35
N ARG A 192 -3.94 -6.53 -21.52
CA ARG A 192 -4.54 -6.86 -22.82
C ARG A 192 -3.62 -7.79 -23.62
N GLU A 193 -3.21 -7.41 -24.82
CA GLU A 193 -2.29 -8.20 -25.64
C GLU A 193 -0.92 -8.46 -24.96
N ALA A 194 -0.46 -7.54 -24.11
CA ALA A 194 0.80 -7.73 -23.38
C ALA A 194 0.71 -8.88 -22.36
N ALA A 195 -0.51 -9.22 -21.88
CA ALA A 195 -0.74 -10.37 -21.00
C ALA A 195 -0.63 -11.73 -21.73
N ARG A 196 -0.47 -11.73 -23.06
CA ARG A 196 -0.33 -12.96 -23.85
C ARG A 196 1.13 -13.32 -24.14
N ARG A 197 2.08 -12.59 -23.54
CA ARG A 197 3.52 -12.73 -23.80
C ARG A 197 4.33 -12.82 -22.52
N ILE A 198 5.35 -13.67 -22.53
CA ILE A 198 6.39 -13.76 -21.52
C ILE A 198 7.72 -13.36 -22.17
N LEU A 199 8.43 -12.45 -21.52
CA LEU A 199 9.79 -12.07 -21.89
C LEU A 199 10.78 -13.02 -21.22
N VAL A 200 11.67 -13.59 -22.02
CA VAL A 200 12.80 -14.40 -21.53
C VAL A 200 14.08 -13.67 -21.88
N GLU A 201 14.95 -13.48 -20.91
CA GLU A 201 16.23 -12.79 -21.08
C GLU A 201 17.39 -13.50 -20.37
N ASP A 202 18.61 -13.29 -20.85
CA ASP A 202 19.82 -13.76 -20.16
C ASP A 202 19.91 -13.10 -18.76
N PHE A 203 20.22 -13.89 -17.74
CA PHE A 203 20.52 -13.32 -16.43
C PHE A 203 21.87 -12.59 -16.48
N VAL A 204 21.87 -11.31 -16.08
CA VAL A 204 23.08 -10.51 -15.99
C VAL A 204 23.63 -10.56 -14.56
N PRO A 205 24.85 -11.06 -14.32
CA PRO A 205 25.46 -10.99 -13.00
C PRO A 205 25.99 -9.57 -12.72
N GLY A 206 26.13 -9.21 -11.44
CA GLY A 206 26.71 -7.93 -11.02
C GLY A 206 25.92 -7.27 -9.91
N ALA A 207 26.48 -6.18 -9.36
CA ALA A 207 25.82 -5.41 -8.33
C ALA A 207 24.65 -4.64 -8.96
N GLU A 208 23.45 -4.81 -8.42
CA GLU A 208 22.29 -4.08 -8.89
C GLU A 208 22.18 -2.72 -8.20
N VAL A 209 21.84 -1.70 -8.99
CA VAL A 209 21.67 -0.32 -8.55
C VAL A 209 20.42 0.28 -9.16
N ALA A 210 19.89 1.30 -8.51
CA ALA A 210 18.87 2.16 -9.10
C ALA A 210 19.44 3.57 -9.30
N LEU A 211 19.15 4.17 -10.45
CA LEU A 211 19.43 5.57 -10.75
C LEU A 211 18.12 6.34 -10.79
N GLU A 212 18.02 7.37 -9.94
CA GLU A 212 16.97 8.37 -10.03
C GLU A 212 17.51 9.58 -10.78
N GLY A 213 16.79 10.00 -11.81
CA GLY A 213 17.22 11.09 -12.69
C GLY A 213 16.08 12.00 -13.11
N LEU A 214 16.46 13.14 -13.68
CA LEU A 214 15.53 14.10 -14.27
C LEU A 214 16.04 14.47 -15.66
N LEU A 215 15.21 14.27 -16.68
CA LEU A 215 15.48 14.73 -18.03
C LEU A 215 15.03 16.17 -18.18
N VAL A 216 15.90 17.00 -18.76
CA VAL A 216 15.58 18.37 -19.15
C VAL A 216 16.05 18.56 -20.58
N ALA A 217 15.12 18.73 -21.52
CA ALA A 217 15.40 18.82 -22.95
C ALA A 217 16.34 17.70 -23.46
N GLY A 218 16.06 16.45 -23.05
CA GLY A 218 16.82 15.25 -23.43
C GLY A 218 18.14 15.04 -22.69
N ARG A 219 18.53 15.93 -21.78
CA ARG A 219 19.75 15.79 -20.99
C ARG A 219 19.43 15.21 -19.62
N LEU A 220 20.08 14.10 -19.28
CA LEU A 220 19.95 13.45 -17.99
C LEU A 220 20.73 14.21 -16.91
N LYS A 221 20.01 14.72 -15.91
CA LYS A 221 20.56 15.09 -14.62
C LYS A 221 20.38 13.92 -13.66
N VAL A 222 21.49 13.33 -13.20
CA VAL A 222 21.45 12.29 -12.17
C VAL A 222 21.16 12.94 -10.82
N LEU A 223 20.10 12.49 -10.14
CA LEU A 223 19.70 12.99 -8.82
C LEU A 223 20.28 12.11 -7.70
N ALA A 224 20.28 10.79 -7.91
CA ALA A 224 20.86 9.83 -6.99
C ALA A 224 21.18 8.51 -7.70
N ILE A 225 22.21 7.82 -7.20
CA ILE A 225 22.41 6.39 -7.41
C ILE A 225 22.22 5.71 -6.06
N PHE A 226 21.36 4.70 -6.03
CA PHE A 226 21.08 3.86 -4.90
C PHE A 226 21.79 2.52 -5.05
N ASP A 227 22.58 2.14 -4.06
CA ASP A 227 23.04 0.76 -3.89
C ASP A 227 21.86 -0.11 -3.42
N LYS A 228 21.76 -1.32 -3.97
CA LYS A 228 20.91 -2.40 -3.45
C LYS A 228 21.82 -3.42 -2.73
N PRO A 229 21.97 -3.38 -1.39
CA PRO A 229 23.00 -4.15 -0.69
C PRO A 229 22.80 -5.65 -0.67
N ASP A 230 21.54 -6.11 -0.73
CA ASP A 230 21.22 -7.54 -0.77
C ASP A 230 21.40 -8.07 -2.20
N PRO A 231 22.08 -9.22 -2.41
CA PRO A 231 22.22 -9.81 -3.73
C PRO A 231 20.86 -10.14 -4.34
N LEU A 232 20.60 -9.62 -5.53
CA LEU A 232 19.36 -9.87 -6.27
C LEU A 232 19.54 -10.98 -7.29
N ASP A 233 20.17 -12.09 -6.92
CA ASP A 233 20.55 -13.13 -7.89
C ASP A 233 19.45 -14.18 -8.12
N GLY A 234 18.25 -13.98 -7.59
CA GLY A 234 17.11 -14.89 -7.77
C GLY A 234 17.02 -16.00 -6.70
N PRO A 235 16.06 -16.92 -6.80
CA PRO A 235 15.14 -17.11 -7.93
C PRO A 235 14.08 -16.00 -8.08
N PHE A 236 13.83 -15.22 -7.02
CA PHE A 236 12.98 -14.02 -7.06
C PHE A 236 13.82 -12.77 -6.74
N PHE A 237 13.36 -11.62 -7.22
CA PHE A 237 14.10 -10.36 -7.14
C PHE A 237 13.42 -9.40 -6.15
N GLU A 238 13.32 -9.82 -4.88
CA GLU A 238 12.72 -9.02 -3.81
C GLU A 238 13.63 -7.85 -3.44
N GLU A 239 13.22 -6.65 -3.80
CA GLU A 239 13.94 -5.45 -3.40
C GLU A 239 13.70 -5.15 -1.92
N THR A 240 14.78 -5.01 -1.17
CA THR A 240 14.73 -4.84 0.29
C THR A 240 15.23 -3.47 0.72
N ILE A 241 16.45 -3.08 0.35
CA ILE A 241 17.12 -1.89 0.86
C ILE A 241 17.68 -1.07 -0.28
N TYR A 242 17.44 0.23 -0.26
CA TYR A 242 18.15 1.24 -1.06
C TYR A 242 18.96 2.16 -0.16
N VAL A 243 20.21 2.42 -0.53
CA VAL A 243 21.10 3.37 0.17
C VAL A 243 21.78 4.31 -0.83
N THR A 244 21.80 5.60 -0.52
CA THR A 244 22.48 6.62 -1.31
C THR A 244 23.30 7.55 -0.40
N PRO A 245 24.46 8.09 -0.83
CA PRO A 245 25.10 7.91 -2.14
C PRO A 245 25.66 6.50 -2.33
N SER A 246 25.84 6.11 -3.60
CA SER A 246 26.42 4.81 -3.96
C SER A 246 27.86 4.68 -3.47
N ARG A 247 28.22 3.46 -3.04
CA ARG A 247 29.58 3.07 -2.65
C ARG A 247 30.45 2.64 -3.83
N LEU A 248 29.86 2.50 -5.02
CA LEU A 248 30.59 2.08 -6.22
C LEU A 248 31.70 3.07 -6.58
N PRO A 249 32.83 2.62 -7.16
CA PRO A 249 33.85 3.52 -7.69
C PRO A 249 33.27 4.50 -8.71
N ARG A 250 33.80 5.72 -8.74
CA ARG A 250 33.34 6.78 -9.65
C ARG A 250 33.25 6.35 -11.13
N PRO A 251 34.22 5.61 -11.70
CA PRO A 251 34.09 5.12 -13.08
C PRO A 251 32.86 4.23 -13.31
N ALA A 252 32.47 3.42 -12.32
CA ALA A 252 31.27 2.59 -12.43
C ALA A 252 30.01 3.45 -12.36
N GLN A 253 29.97 4.46 -11.49
CA GLN A 253 28.87 5.43 -11.43
C GLN A 253 28.71 6.21 -12.74
N GLU A 254 29.82 6.60 -13.37
CA GLU A 254 29.85 7.26 -14.68
C GLU A 254 29.33 6.33 -15.79
N ALA A 255 29.72 5.06 -15.80
CA ALA A 255 29.18 4.05 -16.71
C ALA A 255 27.67 3.85 -16.53
N ILE A 256 27.19 3.77 -15.29
CA ILE A 256 25.76 3.70 -14.96
C ILE A 256 24.99 4.90 -15.53
N ALA A 257 25.49 6.12 -15.27
CA ALA A 257 24.86 7.35 -15.75
C ALA A 257 24.85 7.43 -17.28
N ALA A 258 25.96 7.06 -17.94
CA ALA A 258 26.07 7.05 -19.39
C ALA A 258 25.11 6.03 -20.03
N THR A 259 25.02 4.81 -19.48
CA THR A 259 24.09 3.79 -19.96
C THR A 259 22.63 4.23 -19.77
N ALA A 260 22.28 4.82 -18.63
CA ALA A 260 20.94 5.34 -18.38
C ALA A 260 20.57 6.50 -19.34
N ALA A 261 21.51 7.42 -19.60
CA ALA A 261 21.31 8.52 -20.56
C ALA A 261 21.12 7.99 -21.99
N ALA A 262 21.95 7.02 -22.41
CA ALA A 262 21.82 6.38 -23.72
C ALA A 262 20.50 5.62 -23.87
N ALA A 263 20.04 4.94 -22.81
CA ALA A 263 18.75 4.27 -22.78
C ALA A 263 17.59 5.27 -22.90
N ALA A 264 17.61 6.36 -22.12
CA ALA A 264 16.59 7.41 -22.20
C ALA A 264 16.51 8.00 -23.62
N ALA A 265 17.66 8.30 -24.24
CA ALA A 265 17.74 8.78 -25.62
C ALA A 265 17.21 7.74 -26.64
N ALA A 266 17.57 6.47 -26.49
CA ALA A 266 17.09 5.38 -27.36
C ALA A 266 15.57 5.18 -27.27
N LEU A 267 14.98 5.42 -26.10
CA LEU A 267 13.53 5.41 -25.92
C LEU A 267 12.85 6.67 -26.47
N GLY A 268 13.59 7.77 -26.65
CA GLY A 268 13.05 9.08 -27.07
C GLY A 268 12.50 9.89 -25.90
N LEU A 269 12.90 9.59 -24.66
CA LEU A 269 12.51 10.37 -23.49
C LEU A 269 13.29 11.68 -23.46
N CYS A 270 12.61 12.77 -23.17
CA CYS A 270 13.17 14.12 -23.21
C CYS A 270 12.89 14.99 -21.98
N GLU A 271 11.84 14.71 -21.21
CA GLU A 271 11.44 15.54 -20.07
C GLU A 271 11.03 14.69 -18.87
N GLY A 272 11.08 15.29 -17.67
CA GLY A 272 10.53 14.70 -16.46
C GLY A 272 11.41 13.64 -15.80
N PRO A 273 10.94 13.08 -14.68
CA PRO A 273 11.72 12.13 -13.88
C PRO A 273 11.85 10.78 -14.60
N ILE A 274 13.01 10.13 -14.39
CA ILE A 274 13.23 8.75 -14.77
C ILE A 274 13.74 7.94 -13.59
N HIS A 275 13.37 6.68 -13.58
CA HIS A 275 13.88 5.68 -12.65
C HIS A 275 14.47 4.53 -13.47
N ALA A 276 15.76 4.29 -13.35
CA ALA A 276 16.44 3.24 -14.09
C ALA A 276 17.06 2.22 -13.14
N GLU A 277 16.90 0.95 -13.46
CA GLU A 277 17.54 -0.17 -12.77
C GLU A 277 18.64 -0.74 -13.66
N LEU A 278 19.83 -0.88 -13.09
CA LEU A 278 21.02 -1.32 -13.82
C LEU A 278 21.79 -2.35 -13.02
N ARG A 279 22.51 -3.22 -13.73
CA ARG A 279 23.55 -4.06 -13.13
C ARG A 279 24.92 -3.55 -13.53
N ALA A 280 25.71 -3.20 -12.52
CA ALA A 280 27.11 -2.85 -12.66
C ALA A 280 27.96 -4.12 -12.68
N GLU A 281 28.63 -4.35 -13.81
CA GLU A 281 29.61 -5.39 -13.99
C GLU A 281 30.99 -4.82 -13.62
N PRO A 282 31.72 -5.42 -12.66
CA PRO A 282 33.06 -4.97 -12.32
C PRO A 282 34.02 -5.20 -13.51
N PRO A 283 35.11 -4.41 -13.62
CA PRO A 283 36.13 -4.63 -14.63
C PRO A 283 36.68 -6.06 -14.61
N ARG A 284 36.80 -6.69 -15.77
CA ARG A 284 37.37 -8.05 -15.90
C ARG A 284 38.90 -8.11 -15.78
N SER A 285 39.55 -6.95 -15.80
CA SER A 285 40.98 -6.78 -15.55
C SER A 285 41.21 -5.40 -14.94
N ALA A 286 42.40 -5.18 -14.35
CA ALA A 286 42.76 -3.88 -13.76
C ALA A 286 42.79 -2.72 -14.78
N ALA A 287 42.91 -3.03 -16.08
CA ALA A 287 42.87 -2.07 -17.18
C ALA A 287 41.52 -2.03 -17.91
N GLY A 288 40.55 -2.85 -17.49
CA GLY A 288 39.23 -2.92 -18.11
C GLY A 288 38.33 -1.76 -17.67
N GLU A 289 37.45 -1.33 -18.57
CA GLU A 289 36.42 -0.34 -18.24
C GLU A 289 35.24 -1.03 -17.51
N PRO A 290 34.64 -0.37 -16.50
CA PRO A 290 33.41 -0.86 -15.89
C PRO A 290 32.28 -0.84 -16.91
N ARG A 291 31.33 -1.77 -16.78
CA ARG A 291 30.17 -1.84 -17.68
C ARG A 291 28.89 -1.81 -16.86
N ALA A 292 27.86 -1.19 -17.41
CA ALA A 292 26.51 -1.22 -16.85
C ALA A 292 25.54 -1.80 -17.88
N TRP A 293 24.64 -2.65 -17.41
CA TRP A 293 23.58 -3.25 -18.21
C TRP A 293 22.25 -2.67 -17.75
N LEU A 294 21.47 -2.11 -18.67
CA LEU A 294 20.14 -1.62 -18.33
C LEU A 294 19.20 -2.80 -18.11
N ILE A 295 18.59 -2.88 -16.93
CA ILE A 295 17.56 -3.87 -16.60
C ILE A 295 16.18 -3.29 -16.87
N GLU A 296 15.91 -2.06 -16.42
CA GLU A 296 14.62 -1.39 -16.62
C GLU A 296 14.80 0.14 -16.63
N LEU A 297 13.91 0.86 -17.32
CA LEU A 297 13.86 2.32 -17.28
C LEU A 297 12.41 2.77 -17.39
N ALA A 298 11.92 3.41 -16.33
CA ALA A 298 10.59 3.97 -16.22
C ALA A 298 10.59 5.49 -16.46
N ALA A 299 9.59 5.99 -17.20
CA ALA A 299 9.39 7.43 -17.48
C ALA A 299 8.63 8.14 -16.34
N ARG A 300 9.08 7.87 -15.12
CA ARG A 300 8.54 8.38 -13.85
C ARG A 300 9.63 8.33 -12.79
N SER A 301 9.37 8.94 -11.65
CA SER A 301 10.25 8.79 -10.48
C SER A 301 10.10 7.43 -9.79
N ILE A 302 11.06 7.13 -8.91
CA ILE A 302 11.05 5.99 -8.00
C ILE A 302 9.68 5.73 -7.34
N GLY A 303 9.31 4.46 -7.24
CA GLY A 303 8.05 3.99 -6.66
C GLY A 303 8.08 3.86 -5.12
N GLY A 304 6.96 3.40 -4.56
CA GLY A 304 6.79 3.26 -3.11
C GLY A 304 6.88 4.61 -2.38
N LEU A 305 7.35 4.58 -1.14
CA LEU A 305 7.71 5.78 -0.36
C LEU A 305 9.21 6.10 -0.45
N CYS A 306 9.94 5.48 -1.38
CA CYS A 306 11.40 5.52 -1.42
C CYS A 306 11.95 6.92 -1.75
N SER A 307 11.15 7.77 -2.41
CA SER A 307 11.51 9.16 -2.73
C SER A 307 11.80 10.01 -1.50
N ARG A 308 11.21 9.69 -0.34
CA ARG A 308 11.44 10.37 0.95
C ARG A 308 12.90 10.29 1.42
N THR A 309 13.69 9.37 0.85
CA THR A 309 15.14 9.32 1.13
C THR A 309 15.89 10.51 0.55
N LEU A 310 15.36 11.11 -0.53
CA LEU A 310 15.98 12.21 -1.24
C LEU A 310 15.54 13.57 -0.70
N ARG A 311 16.53 14.43 -0.50
CA ARG A 311 16.36 15.86 -0.24
C ARG A 311 17.41 16.64 -1.01
N PHE A 312 17.05 17.83 -1.45
CA PHE A 312 17.86 18.69 -2.31
C PHE A 312 17.96 20.10 -1.74
N GLY A 313 19.14 20.72 -1.85
CA GLY A 313 19.38 22.09 -1.38
C GLY A 313 18.90 22.32 0.05
N ALA A 314 17.96 23.24 0.24
CA ALA A 314 17.36 23.60 1.53
C ALA A 314 16.28 22.60 2.03
N GLY A 315 16.43 21.30 1.74
CA GLY A 315 15.49 20.26 2.17
C GLY A 315 14.32 20.02 1.23
N VAL A 316 14.40 20.47 -0.03
CA VAL A 316 13.39 20.24 -1.07
C VAL A 316 13.24 18.75 -1.34
N SER A 317 12.01 18.25 -1.36
CA SER A 317 11.68 16.86 -1.68
C SER A 317 11.80 16.55 -3.18
N LEU A 318 11.83 15.27 -3.54
CA LEU A 318 11.79 14.87 -4.95
C LEU A 318 10.49 15.32 -5.62
N GLU A 319 9.36 15.22 -4.92
CA GLU A 319 8.04 15.64 -5.40
C GLU A 319 8.01 17.14 -5.69
N GLU A 320 8.56 17.98 -4.81
CA GLU A 320 8.70 19.42 -5.04
C GLU A 320 9.60 19.72 -6.25
N LEU A 321 10.69 18.97 -6.42
CA LEU A 321 11.59 19.13 -7.57
C LEU A 321 10.88 18.76 -8.89
N ILE A 322 10.11 17.67 -8.90
CA ILE A 322 9.31 17.23 -10.05
C ILE A 322 8.25 18.27 -10.39
N LEU A 323 7.51 18.78 -9.41
CA LEU A 323 6.51 19.82 -9.63
C LEU A 323 7.16 21.12 -10.13
N THR A 324 8.34 21.48 -9.61
CA THR A 324 9.11 22.65 -10.06
C THR A 324 9.47 22.52 -11.54
N HIS A 325 9.96 21.35 -11.95
CA HIS A 325 10.23 21.06 -13.35
C HIS A 325 8.96 21.09 -14.22
N ALA A 326 7.89 20.43 -13.77
CA ALA A 326 6.64 20.30 -14.53
C ALA A 326 6.00 21.66 -14.86
N ILE A 327 6.10 22.64 -13.97
CA ILE A 327 5.59 24.01 -14.19
C ILE A 327 6.60 24.94 -14.90
N GLY A 328 7.69 24.37 -15.46
CA GLY A 328 8.67 25.09 -16.28
C GLY A 328 9.69 25.92 -15.51
N ARG A 329 9.88 25.68 -14.20
CA ARG A 329 10.92 26.35 -13.41
C ARG A 329 12.25 25.59 -13.48
N GLY A 330 13.35 26.33 -13.33
CA GLY A 330 14.70 25.77 -13.39
C GLY A 330 14.99 24.81 -12.23
N VAL A 331 15.58 23.66 -12.55
CA VAL A 331 15.88 22.56 -11.61
C VAL A 331 17.35 22.12 -11.63
N LEU A 332 18.16 22.70 -12.51
CA LEU A 332 19.54 22.27 -12.73
C LEU A 332 20.47 22.60 -11.55
N GLU A 333 20.14 23.58 -10.73
CA GLU A 333 20.95 24.00 -9.58
C GLU A 333 20.75 23.14 -8.31
N TYR A 334 19.70 22.32 -8.27
CA TYR A 334 19.40 21.51 -7.09
C TYR A 334 20.34 20.31 -6.95
N GLU A 335 21.23 20.35 -5.98
CA GLU A 335 22.08 19.21 -5.62
C GLU A 335 21.48 18.43 -4.45
N ARG A 336 21.66 17.11 -4.46
CA ARG A 336 21.25 16.24 -3.35
C ARG A 336 22.04 16.62 -2.09
N GLU A 337 21.38 16.61 -0.94
CA GLU A 337 22.05 16.71 0.35
C GLU A 337 23.16 15.65 0.45
N ARG A 338 24.33 16.01 0.99
CA ARG A 338 25.46 15.07 1.06
C ARG A 338 25.22 13.91 2.02
N GLN A 339 24.41 14.14 3.05
CA GLN A 339 24.13 13.16 4.09
C GLN A 339 23.63 11.84 3.48
N PRO A 340 24.23 10.70 3.86
CA PRO A 340 23.73 9.38 3.51
C PRO A 340 22.30 9.15 4.04
N ALA A 341 21.48 8.56 3.18
CA ALA A 341 20.10 8.21 3.48
C ALA A 341 19.74 6.88 2.83
N GLY A 342 18.74 6.21 3.39
CA GLY A 342 18.31 4.93 2.88
C GLY A 342 16.91 4.57 3.35
N VAL A 343 16.34 3.60 2.64
CA VAL A 343 15.03 3.04 2.91
C VAL A 343 15.12 1.53 2.86
N MET A 344 14.42 0.86 3.76
CA MET A 344 14.10 -0.54 3.63
C MET A 344 12.62 -0.67 3.30
N MET A 345 12.29 -1.31 2.17
CA MET A 345 10.98 -1.89 1.95
C MET A 345 10.87 -3.17 2.78
N ILE A 346 9.94 -3.20 3.73
CA ILE A 346 9.82 -4.31 4.68
C ILE A 346 9.35 -5.56 3.92
N PRO A 347 10.15 -6.64 3.89
CA PRO A 347 9.80 -7.87 3.18
C PRO A 347 8.53 -8.52 3.73
N ILE A 348 7.83 -9.26 2.88
CA ILE A 348 6.69 -10.07 3.30
C ILE A 348 7.20 -11.48 3.64
N PRO A 349 7.23 -11.89 4.92
CA PRO A 349 7.88 -13.13 5.32
C PRO A 349 7.12 -14.38 4.87
N ALA A 350 5.79 -14.31 4.79
CA ALA A 350 4.92 -15.41 4.38
C ALA A 350 3.61 -14.88 3.80
N ALA A 351 2.95 -15.71 2.99
CA ALA A 351 1.58 -15.48 2.56
C ALA A 351 0.60 -15.72 3.73
N GLY A 352 -0.53 -15.02 3.74
CA GLY A 352 -1.59 -15.20 4.73
C GLY A 352 -2.21 -13.87 5.17
N ILE A 353 -3.00 -13.86 6.25
CA ILE A 353 -3.66 -12.65 6.72
C ILE A 353 -2.76 -11.92 7.72
N LEU A 354 -2.43 -10.66 7.46
CA LEU A 354 -1.67 -9.83 8.42
C LEU A 354 -2.53 -9.56 9.65
N ARG A 355 -2.13 -10.07 10.82
CA ARG A 355 -2.86 -9.87 12.08
C ARG A 355 -2.27 -8.78 12.94
N GLU A 356 -0.95 -8.75 13.05
CA GLU A 356 -0.26 -7.86 13.99
C GLU A 356 1.15 -7.55 13.51
N ILE A 357 1.65 -6.36 13.85
CA ILE A 357 3.06 -6.01 13.74
C ILE A 357 3.53 -5.49 15.10
N ARG A 358 4.41 -6.25 15.74
CA ARG A 358 4.98 -5.92 17.05
C ARG A 358 6.33 -5.23 16.91
N GLY A 359 6.72 -4.50 17.96
CA GLY A 359 8.07 -3.94 18.08
C GLY A 359 8.33 -2.63 17.32
N LEU A 360 7.28 -2.00 16.77
CA LEU A 360 7.36 -0.71 16.07
C LEU A 360 8.09 0.37 16.88
N ASP A 361 7.76 0.53 18.17
CA ASP A 361 8.41 1.53 19.03
C ASP A 361 9.89 1.24 19.26
N ARG A 362 10.26 -0.05 19.33
CA ARG A 362 11.66 -0.46 19.47
C ARG A 362 12.42 -0.21 18.17
N ALA A 363 11.79 -0.43 17.01
CA ALA A 363 12.37 -0.13 15.71
C ALA A 363 12.60 1.38 15.53
N ARG A 364 11.61 2.22 15.86
CA ARG A 364 11.71 3.69 15.79
C ARG A 364 12.79 4.29 16.70
N LYS A 365 13.10 3.63 17.82
CA LYS A 365 14.13 4.06 18.77
C LYS A 365 15.56 3.67 18.36
N VAL A 366 15.74 2.92 17.27
CA VAL A 366 17.09 2.58 16.79
C VAL A 366 17.80 3.87 16.32
N PRO A 367 19.04 4.15 16.78
CA PRO A 367 19.78 5.32 16.32
C PRO A 367 19.91 5.37 14.80
N GLY A 368 19.66 6.54 14.22
CA GLY A 368 19.68 6.76 12.77
C GLY A 368 18.37 6.49 12.05
N ILE A 369 17.36 5.90 12.71
CA ILE A 369 16.02 5.76 12.13
C ILE A 369 15.29 7.10 12.18
N VAL A 370 14.75 7.49 11.03
CA VAL A 370 13.95 8.71 10.85
C VAL A 370 12.47 8.39 10.96
N ASP A 371 12.02 7.29 10.36
CA ASP A 371 10.61 6.90 10.36
C ASP A 371 10.44 5.38 10.14
N VAL A 372 9.33 4.85 10.64
CA VAL A 372 8.84 3.49 10.37
C VAL A 372 7.35 3.60 10.04
N SER A 373 7.02 3.37 8.78
CA SER A 373 5.67 3.48 8.22
C SER A 373 5.18 2.10 7.79
N ILE A 374 3.99 1.71 8.24
CA ILE A 374 3.34 0.47 7.81
C ILE A 374 2.26 0.83 6.79
N SER A 375 2.39 0.32 5.58
CA SER A 375 1.44 0.54 4.49
C SER A 375 0.45 -0.61 4.32
N ALA A 376 0.81 -1.82 4.77
CA ALA A 376 -0.11 -2.96 4.76
C ALA A 376 -1.23 -2.78 5.81
N THR A 377 -2.45 -3.12 5.41
CA THR A 377 -3.63 -3.02 6.26
C THR A 377 -3.82 -4.30 7.06
N LEU A 378 -3.99 -4.19 8.38
CA LEU A 378 -4.34 -5.33 9.24
C LEU A 378 -5.65 -5.98 8.76
N GLY A 379 -5.72 -7.31 8.87
CA GLY A 379 -6.84 -8.11 8.39
C GLY A 379 -6.86 -8.33 6.87
N ARG A 380 -5.88 -7.82 6.12
CA ARG A 380 -5.77 -8.07 4.67
C ARG A 380 -4.74 -9.18 4.35
N PRO A 381 -4.91 -9.85 3.20
CA PRO A 381 -3.91 -10.80 2.72
C PRO A 381 -2.57 -10.13 2.40
N LEU A 382 -1.49 -10.80 2.80
CA LEU A 382 -0.15 -10.59 2.30
C LEU A 382 0.15 -11.66 1.26
N VAL A 383 0.67 -11.22 0.12
CA VAL A 383 1.12 -12.09 -0.95
C VAL A 383 2.60 -11.78 -1.18
N PRO A 384 3.52 -12.70 -0.92
CA PRO A 384 4.94 -12.50 -1.19
C PRO A 384 5.21 -12.58 -2.69
N LEU A 385 6.42 -12.18 -3.10
CA LEU A 385 6.89 -12.46 -4.45
C LEU A 385 6.96 -13.98 -4.73
N PRO A 386 6.81 -14.39 -6.00
CA PRO A 386 6.64 -13.56 -7.21
C PRO A 386 5.20 -13.15 -7.53
N GLU A 387 4.17 -13.66 -6.84
CA GLU A 387 2.77 -13.33 -7.14
C GLU A 387 2.35 -11.94 -6.60
N GLY A 388 2.98 -11.49 -5.51
CA GLY A 388 2.71 -10.21 -4.87
C GLY A 388 3.29 -8.99 -5.60
N SER A 389 2.83 -7.80 -5.23
CA SER A 389 3.34 -6.52 -5.75
C SER A 389 3.26 -5.38 -4.74
N SER A 390 3.26 -5.70 -3.45
CA SER A 390 3.12 -4.74 -2.36
C SER A 390 4.24 -4.91 -1.35
N TYR A 391 4.54 -3.83 -0.65
CA TYR A 391 5.43 -3.84 0.49
C TYR A 391 4.62 -3.80 1.78
N LEU A 392 5.12 -4.44 2.84
CA LEU A 392 4.47 -4.40 4.14
C LEU A 392 4.54 -2.99 4.75
N GLY A 393 5.65 -2.30 4.52
CA GLY A 393 5.90 -0.95 4.98
C GLY A 393 7.31 -0.52 4.63
N PHE A 394 7.75 0.57 5.23
CA PHE A 394 9.03 1.21 4.94
C PHE A 394 9.72 1.65 6.24
N ILE A 395 11.03 1.47 6.30
CA ILE A 395 11.90 2.00 7.36
C ILE A 395 12.84 3.00 6.70
N PHE A 396 12.95 4.21 7.24
CA PHE A 396 13.81 5.27 6.72
C PHE A 396 14.95 5.55 7.68
N ALA A 397 16.16 5.71 7.16
CA ALA A 397 17.33 6.00 7.97
C ALA A 397 18.23 7.06 7.34
N ARG A 398 18.94 7.77 8.21
CA ARG A 398 19.99 8.73 7.88
C ARG A 398 21.15 8.57 8.84
N GLY A 399 22.38 8.84 8.37
CA GLY A 399 23.58 8.66 9.18
C GLY A 399 24.82 9.21 8.50
N ASP A 400 25.98 8.95 9.09
CA ASP A 400 27.25 9.56 8.65
C ASP A 400 27.91 8.82 7.47
N SER A 401 27.50 7.58 7.21
CA SER A 401 27.98 6.78 6.07
C SER A 401 26.87 5.88 5.50
N PRO A 402 26.94 5.49 4.20
CA PRO A 402 26.02 4.48 3.64
C PRO A 402 25.98 3.18 4.45
N ALA A 403 27.12 2.73 4.97
CA ALA A 403 27.20 1.52 5.78
C ALA A 403 26.47 1.66 7.14
N ALA A 404 26.57 2.82 7.79
CA ALA A 404 25.85 3.09 9.04
C ALA A 404 24.33 3.14 8.81
N VAL A 405 23.90 3.73 7.70
CA VAL A 405 22.49 3.75 7.28
C VAL A 405 21.96 2.33 7.06
N GLU A 406 22.68 1.52 6.30
CA GLU A 406 22.33 0.12 6.06
C GLU A 406 22.21 -0.65 7.39
N ALA A 407 23.17 -0.48 8.30
CA ALA A 407 23.17 -1.15 9.60
C ALA A 407 21.97 -0.75 10.46
N ALA A 408 21.61 0.55 10.49
CA ALA A 408 20.45 1.05 11.21
C ALA A 408 19.14 0.46 10.69
N LEU A 409 18.95 0.43 9.36
CA LEU A 409 17.79 -0.18 8.71
C LEU A 409 17.63 -1.65 9.11
N ARG A 410 18.71 -2.43 9.01
CA ARG A 410 18.70 -3.85 9.39
C ARG A 410 18.44 -4.04 10.88
N GLN A 411 18.99 -3.19 11.74
CA GLN A 411 18.76 -3.25 13.18
C GLN A 411 17.31 -2.95 13.54
N ALA A 412 16.70 -1.95 12.91
CA ALA A 412 15.30 -1.61 13.11
C ALA A 412 14.37 -2.73 12.64
N HIS A 413 14.63 -3.31 11.46
CA HIS A 413 13.87 -4.44 10.95
C HIS A 413 13.89 -5.65 11.90
N ARG A 414 15.06 -5.98 12.49
CA ARG A 414 15.17 -7.05 13.50
C ARG A 414 14.35 -6.80 14.77
N ARG A 415 13.85 -5.58 15.00
CA ARG A 415 12.95 -5.27 16.13
C ARG A 415 11.49 -5.55 15.79
N LEU A 416 11.15 -5.74 14.51
CA LEU A 416 9.79 -6.02 14.06
C LEU A 416 9.51 -7.51 14.11
N GLU A 417 8.31 -7.85 14.57
CA GLU A 417 7.77 -9.21 14.50
C GLU A 417 6.43 -9.11 13.78
N ILE A 418 6.31 -9.81 12.65
CA ILE A 418 5.17 -9.76 11.74
C ILE A 418 4.35 -11.04 11.94
N ILE A 419 3.12 -10.90 12.44
CA ILE A 419 2.23 -12.03 12.73
C ILE A 419 1.28 -12.21 11.56
N VAL A 420 1.42 -13.32 10.85
CA VAL A 420 0.60 -13.70 9.70
C VAL A 420 -0.14 -14.99 10.02
N GLU A 421 -1.47 -14.96 9.94
CA GLU A 421 -2.30 -16.15 10.11
C GLU A 421 -2.43 -16.92 8.80
N GLY A 422 -2.43 -18.26 8.88
CA GLY A 422 -2.50 -19.13 7.70
C GLY A 422 -1.17 -19.26 6.96
N ALA A 423 -0.07 -18.80 7.56
CA ALA A 423 1.26 -18.90 6.97
C ALA A 423 1.66 -20.38 6.77
N ALA A 424 1.60 -20.84 5.52
CA ALA A 424 2.43 -21.96 5.10
C ALA A 424 3.89 -21.46 5.14
N THR A 425 4.65 -21.90 6.14
CA THR A 425 6.07 -21.53 6.31
C THR A 425 6.85 -21.87 5.04
N ARG A 426 7.63 -20.92 4.50
CA ARG A 426 8.63 -21.21 3.46
C ARG A 426 9.57 -22.34 3.94
N PRO A 427 9.99 -23.28 3.09
CA PRO A 427 11.09 -24.17 3.42
C PRO A 427 12.37 -23.33 3.46
N SER A 428 12.94 -23.12 4.65
CA SER A 428 14.28 -22.57 4.84
C SER A 428 15.29 -23.70 4.94
N ASP A 429 16.40 -23.57 4.23
CA ASP A 429 17.59 -24.43 4.31
C ASP A 429 18.06 -24.62 5.76
N THR A 430 17.99 -25.85 6.28
CA THR A 430 18.73 -26.29 7.49
C THR A 430 18.95 -27.81 7.39
N PRO A 431 20.14 -28.34 7.72
CA PRO A 431 20.55 -29.69 7.34
C PRO A 431 19.82 -30.79 8.11
N ALA A 432 19.64 -31.91 7.43
CA ALA A 432 18.90 -33.09 7.88
C ALA A 432 19.41 -33.69 9.20
N SER A 433 18.47 -34.03 10.09
CA SER A 433 18.64 -35.04 11.16
C SER A 433 17.27 -35.54 11.65
N PRO A 434 17.20 -36.74 12.27
CA PRO A 434 16.39 -37.83 11.72
C PRO A 434 14.97 -37.96 12.32
N GLY A 435 14.05 -38.40 11.46
CA GLY A 435 12.89 -39.28 11.69
C GLY A 435 11.94 -39.05 12.88
N PRO A 436 10.62 -38.88 12.67
CA PRO A 436 9.67 -38.71 13.76
C PRO A 436 9.39 -40.05 14.48
N ALA A 437 9.50 -40.05 15.80
CA ALA A 437 8.90 -41.07 16.65
C ALA A 437 7.40 -40.79 16.80
N THR A 438 6.58 -41.84 16.62
CA THR A 438 5.12 -41.79 16.65
C THR A 438 4.62 -41.61 18.09
N LEU A 439 3.89 -40.52 18.38
CA LEU A 439 3.23 -40.30 19.67
C LEU A 439 1.78 -40.80 19.60
N THR A 440 1.40 -41.67 20.54
CA THR A 440 0.06 -42.26 20.63
C THR A 440 -0.88 -41.44 21.54
N PRO A 441 -2.21 -41.58 21.38
CA PRO A 441 -3.24 -40.83 22.13
C PRO A 441 -3.18 -40.95 23.67
N ALA A 442 -2.38 -41.87 24.22
CA ALA A 442 -2.22 -42.06 25.66
C ALA A 442 -1.28 -41.02 26.32
N THR A 443 -0.47 -40.30 25.55
CA THR A 443 0.50 -39.33 26.11
C THR A 443 -0.13 -37.95 26.39
N VAL A 444 -1.25 -37.64 25.73
CA VAL A 444 -1.96 -36.35 25.84
C VAL A 444 -2.85 -36.27 27.09
N ALA A 445 -3.16 -37.41 27.73
CA ALA A 445 -4.06 -37.46 28.89
C ALA A 445 -3.40 -37.18 30.26
N SER A 446 -2.13 -36.75 30.30
CA SER A 446 -1.40 -36.52 31.57
C SER A 446 -1.16 -35.04 31.93
N PHE A 447 -1.59 -34.10 31.08
CA PHE A 447 -1.40 -32.67 31.30
C PHE A 447 -2.71 -31.90 31.28
N LEU A 448 -3.59 -32.10 32.28
CA LEU A 448 -4.61 -31.13 32.70
C LEU A 448 -5.35 -31.62 33.97
N PRO A 449 -5.28 -30.88 35.10
CA PRO A 449 -6.15 -31.12 36.24
C PRO A 449 -7.54 -30.51 36.06
N ALA A 450 -8.52 -31.24 36.57
CA ALA A 450 -9.95 -31.02 36.51
C ALA A 450 -10.42 -29.77 37.27
N ALA A 451 -11.01 -28.81 36.55
CA ALA A 451 -12.08 -27.97 37.05
C ALA A 451 -12.87 -27.42 35.85
N LEU A 452 -14.20 -27.50 35.93
CA LEU A 452 -15.19 -26.92 35.02
C LEU A 452 -15.53 -27.72 33.77
N ALA A 453 -16.00 -28.95 34.01
CA ALA A 453 -17.04 -29.57 33.19
C ALA A 453 -18.36 -29.51 33.98
N ALA A 454 -19.28 -28.61 33.62
CA ALA A 454 -20.73 -28.78 33.83
C ALA A 454 -21.55 -27.68 33.15
N ALA A 455 -22.49 -28.14 32.31
CA ALA A 455 -23.81 -27.58 32.02
C ALA A 455 -24.05 -26.98 30.61
N TRP A 456 -24.43 -27.89 29.71
CA TRP A 456 -25.35 -27.67 28.60
C TRP A 456 -26.77 -28.10 29.04
N LEU A 457 -27.81 -27.32 28.68
CA LEU A 457 -29.20 -27.68 28.29
C LEU A 457 -30.38 -26.88 28.92
N THR A 458 -31.23 -26.38 28.00
CA THR A 458 -32.72 -26.33 27.96
C THR A 458 -33.60 -25.18 28.54
N THR A 459 -34.12 -24.37 27.61
CA THR A 459 -35.54 -24.05 27.21
C THR A 459 -36.53 -23.19 28.06
N ALA A 460 -37.12 -22.20 27.35
CA ALA A 460 -38.56 -21.88 27.17
C ALA A 460 -39.38 -20.91 28.10
N CYS A 461 -40.05 -19.95 27.42
CA CYS A 461 -41.47 -19.52 27.51
C CYS A 461 -41.92 -18.16 28.13
N LEU A 462 -42.68 -17.42 27.30
CA LEU A 462 -43.94 -16.64 27.51
C LEU A 462 -43.96 -15.15 27.96
N THR A 463 -44.37 -14.30 27.00
CA THR A 463 -45.33 -13.15 26.97
C THR A 463 -45.39 -12.04 28.04
N PRO A 464 -45.86 -10.81 27.68
CA PRO A 464 -45.50 -9.54 28.34
C PRO A 464 -46.53 -9.04 29.36
N GLY A 465 -46.09 -8.22 30.32
CA GLY A 465 -46.95 -7.47 31.24
C GLY A 465 -46.19 -6.37 32.00
N PRO A 466 -46.86 -5.28 32.41
CA PRO A 466 -46.27 -3.94 32.46
C PRO A 466 -45.89 -3.49 33.87
N GLY A 467 -44.90 -2.59 33.92
CA GLY A 467 -44.72 -1.63 35.02
C GLY A 467 -43.93 -2.14 36.22
N ALA A 468 -42.67 -1.76 36.30
CA ALA A 468 -42.06 -1.37 37.56
C ALA A 468 -40.94 -0.35 37.30
N THR A 469 -41.19 0.86 37.76
CA THR A 469 -40.21 1.92 38.00
C THR A 469 -39.14 1.45 38.99
N SER A 470 -37.86 1.56 38.62
CA SER A 470 -36.78 1.70 39.60
C SER A 470 -35.72 2.66 39.07
N THR A 471 -35.76 3.86 39.62
CA THR A 471 -34.67 4.84 39.65
C THR A 471 -33.49 4.26 40.43
N GLU A 472 -32.40 3.96 39.73
CA GLU A 472 -31.02 3.92 40.27
C GLU A 472 -30.09 4.03 39.04
N GLY A 473 -29.61 5.23 38.77
CA GLY A 473 -28.54 5.43 37.79
C GLY A 473 -27.21 5.02 38.42
N PRO A 474 -26.48 4.10 37.79
CA PRO A 474 -25.11 4.45 37.39
C PRO A 474 -24.66 3.89 36.02
N ALA A 475 -23.72 4.63 35.43
CA ALA A 475 -22.85 4.44 34.27
C ALA A 475 -23.32 3.63 33.03
N GLY A 476 -23.39 4.35 31.91
CA GLY A 476 -23.44 3.81 30.55
C GLY A 476 -24.84 3.59 30.01
N THR A 477 -25.47 4.63 29.45
CA THR A 477 -26.76 4.49 28.75
C THR A 477 -26.52 3.83 27.39
N PRO A 478 -27.11 2.67 27.10
CA PRO A 478 -27.01 2.04 25.79
C PRO A 478 -27.98 2.69 24.78
N TYR A 479 -27.50 2.88 23.55
CA TYR A 479 -28.28 3.42 22.43
C TYR A 479 -28.23 2.44 21.25
N SER A 480 -29.38 2.14 20.66
CA SER A 480 -29.49 1.21 19.53
C SER A 480 -29.67 1.97 18.23
N PHE A 481 -29.08 1.46 17.15
CA PHE A 481 -29.20 2.04 15.81
C PHE A 481 -29.89 1.08 14.85
N PRO A 482 -30.58 1.59 13.81
CA PRO A 482 -31.12 0.71 12.79
C PRO A 482 -29.98 -0.02 12.07
N HIS A 483 -30.15 -1.34 12.00
CA HIS A 483 -29.47 -2.29 11.11
C HIS A 483 -28.15 -2.94 11.54
N THR A 484 -27.31 -2.44 12.46
CA THR A 484 -26.06 -3.19 12.75
C THR A 484 -25.34 -2.91 14.08
N GLY A 485 -25.82 -2.03 14.97
CA GLY A 485 -24.99 -1.66 16.12
C GLY A 485 -25.66 -1.01 17.33
N VAL A 486 -24.88 -0.94 18.41
CA VAL A 486 -25.23 -0.31 19.69
C VAL A 486 -24.07 0.60 20.11
N ALA A 487 -24.33 1.70 20.80
CA ALA A 487 -23.29 2.52 21.43
C ALA A 487 -23.54 2.64 22.92
N ILE A 488 -22.47 2.64 23.71
CA ILE A 488 -22.49 2.91 25.15
C ILE A 488 -21.59 4.11 25.40
N VAL A 489 -22.16 5.19 25.94
CA VAL A 489 -21.43 6.42 26.25
C VAL A 489 -20.84 6.32 27.67
N ARG A 490 -19.56 6.70 27.83
CA ARG A 490 -18.82 6.72 29.11
C ARG A 490 -18.16 8.08 29.35
N PRO A 491 -17.69 8.35 30.58
CA PRO A 491 -17.07 9.63 30.94
C PRO A 491 -15.83 10.07 30.13
N ASN A 492 -15.20 9.21 29.30
CA ASN A 492 -14.07 9.59 28.44
C ASN A 492 -14.03 8.84 27.09
N ALA A 493 -15.03 8.01 26.82
CA ALA A 493 -15.05 7.16 25.63
C ALA A 493 -16.50 6.84 25.23
N VAL A 494 -16.71 6.56 23.95
CA VAL A 494 -17.92 5.94 23.44
C VAL A 494 -17.54 4.56 22.95
N VAL A 495 -18.18 3.52 23.48
CA VAL A 495 -17.94 2.15 23.03
C VAL A 495 -19.02 1.76 22.03
N PHE A 496 -18.61 1.48 20.80
CA PHE A 496 -19.48 1.20 19.68
C PHE A 496 -19.35 -0.26 19.26
N TYR A 497 -20.50 -0.92 19.15
CA TYR A 497 -20.61 -2.33 18.79
C TYR A 497 -21.17 -2.43 17.39
N SER A 498 -20.51 -3.20 16.53
CA SER A 498 -21.00 -3.57 15.21
C SER A 498 -21.05 -5.10 15.06
N LEU A 499 -21.80 -5.57 14.07
CA LEU A 499 -21.73 -6.96 13.62
C LEU A 499 -20.38 -7.24 12.95
N THR A 500 -19.81 -8.42 13.18
CA THR A 500 -18.66 -8.93 12.41
C THR A 500 -19.11 -9.63 11.13
N GLU A 501 -18.20 -9.88 10.18
CA GLU A 501 -18.51 -10.66 8.98
C GLU A 501 -18.94 -12.10 9.31
N ASP A 502 -18.41 -12.67 10.39
CA ASP A 502 -18.82 -14.00 10.88
C ASP A 502 -20.28 -13.97 11.39
N GLU A 503 -20.67 -12.92 12.12
CA GLU A 503 -22.03 -12.75 12.63
C GLU A 503 -23.04 -12.42 11.52
N LEU A 504 -22.60 -11.73 10.47
CA LEU A 504 -23.36 -11.54 9.24
C LEU A 504 -23.52 -12.86 8.46
N GLY A 505 -22.53 -13.75 8.58
CA GLY A 505 -22.48 -15.09 7.99
C GLY A 505 -23.53 -16.06 8.53
N ASP A 506 -24.09 -15.78 9.70
CA ASP A 506 -25.14 -16.58 10.34
C ASP A 506 -26.56 -16.11 9.98
N LEU A 507 -26.70 -14.97 9.28
CA LEU A 507 -28.00 -14.42 8.88
C LEU A 507 -28.55 -15.07 7.59
N PRO A 508 -29.89 -15.17 7.43
CA PRO A 508 -30.50 -15.54 6.15
C PRO A 508 -30.02 -14.65 5.00
N ALA A 509 -29.82 -15.24 3.81
CA ALA A 509 -29.18 -14.57 2.68
C ALA A 509 -29.83 -13.23 2.30
N ALA A 510 -31.16 -13.15 2.32
CA ALA A 510 -31.91 -11.92 1.98
C ALA A 510 -31.63 -10.76 2.96
N GLU A 511 -31.43 -11.05 4.25
CA GLU A 511 -31.12 -10.04 5.27
C GLU A 511 -29.65 -9.63 5.19
N ARG A 512 -28.76 -10.60 4.92
CA ARG A 512 -27.33 -10.37 4.74
C ARG A 512 -27.04 -9.45 3.55
N ASP A 513 -27.74 -9.64 2.44
CA ASP A 513 -27.51 -8.86 1.23
C ASP A 513 -28.04 -7.43 1.35
N GLY A 514 -29.18 -7.21 2.02
CA GLY A 514 -29.65 -5.86 2.36
C GLY A 514 -28.71 -5.10 3.29
N LEU A 515 -28.04 -5.80 4.22
CA LEU A 515 -27.06 -5.19 5.12
C LEU A 515 -25.74 -4.81 4.41
N LYS A 516 -25.30 -5.59 3.42
CA LYS A 516 -24.07 -5.31 2.65
C LYS A 516 -24.13 -4.00 1.88
N GLU A 517 -25.32 -3.59 1.42
CA GLU A 517 -25.51 -2.32 0.71
C GLU A 517 -25.38 -1.10 1.65
N VAL A 518 -25.73 -1.27 2.92
CA VAL A 518 -25.73 -0.19 3.94
C VAL A 518 -24.39 -0.10 4.70
N LEU A 519 -23.60 -1.18 4.74
CA LEU A 519 -22.30 -1.22 5.43
C LEU A 519 -21.32 -0.10 5.01
N PRO A 520 -21.16 0.26 3.72
CA PRO A 520 -20.26 1.34 3.32
C PRO A 520 -20.69 2.71 3.88
N GLU A 521 -21.98 3.02 3.85
CA GLU A 521 -22.54 4.26 4.41
C GLU A 521 -22.45 4.28 5.94
N PHE A 522 -22.62 3.11 6.56
CA PHE A 522 -22.45 2.90 7.99
C PHE A 522 -21.00 3.13 8.44
N TYR A 523 -20.01 2.57 7.73
CA TYR A 523 -18.59 2.82 8.03
C TYR A 523 -18.21 4.30 7.84
N ALA A 524 -18.76 4.97 6.84
CA ALA A 524 -18.57 6.40 6.65
C ALA A 524 -19.12 7.22 7.83
N HIS A 525 -20.29 6.87 8.36
CA HIS A 525 -20.87 7.48 9.56
C HIS A 525 -20.00 7.27 10.80
N ILE A 526 -19.48 6.06 11.03
CA ILE A 526 -18.63 5.79 12.19
C ILE A 526 -17.34 6.61 12.12
N ILE A 527 -16.75 6.76 10.94
CA ILE A 527 -15.54 7.59 10.74
C ILE A 527 -15.84 9.07 11.06
N ALA A 528 -17.00 9.58 10.63
CA ALA A 528 -17.42 10.95 10.93
C ALA A 528 -17.64 11.17 12.44
N VAL A 529 -18.35 10.25 13.09
CA VAL A 529 -18.58 10.27 14.55
C VAL A 529 -17.26 10.17 15.32
N GLU A 530 -16.35 9.30 14.90
CA GLU A 530 -15.02 9.15 15.51
C GLU A 530 -14.20 10.45 15.41
N ALA A 531 -14.24 11.13 14.26
CA ALA A 531 -13.60 12.43 14.09
C ALA A 531 -14.21 13.50 15.02
N ALA A 532 -15.54 13.54 15.15
CA ALA A 532 -16.25 14.50 15.98
C ALA A 532 -16.08 14.24 17.50
N LEU A 533 -15.91 12.99 17.92
CA LEU A 533 -15.59 12.60 19.30
C LEU A 533 -14.14 12.98 19.66
N ARG A 534 -13.18 12.77 18.75
CA ARG A 534 -11.78 13.18 18.95
C ARG A 534 -11.63 14.68 19.17
N GLN A 535 -12.42 15.50 18.48
CA GLN A 535 -12.45 16.95 18.70
C GLN A 535 -12.93 17.34 20.12
N ARG A 536 -13.73 16.48 20.75
CA ARG A 536 -14.22 16.63 22.14
C ARG A 536 -13.33 15.94 23.18
N GLY A 537 -12.16 15.41 22.78
CA GLY A 537 -11.26 14.68 23.68
C GLY A 537 -11.74 13.28 24.07
N LEU A 538 -12.78 12.76 23.41
CA LEU A 538 -13.33 11.43 23.66
C LEU A 538 -12.84 10.42 22.62
N THR A 539 -12.64 9.17 23.04
CA THR A 539 -12.24 8.09 22.14
C THR A 539 -13.42 7.19 21.77
N LEU A 540 -13.49 6.75 20.50
CA LEU A 540 -14.43 5.71 20.08
C LEU A 540 -13.73 4.35 20.18
N GLU A 541 -14.23 3.46 21.04
CA GLU A 541 -13.74 2.10 21.16
C GLU A 541 -14.67 1.14 20.42
N ARG A 542 -14.13 0.38 19.45
CA ARG A 542 -14.92 -0.60 18.68
C ARG A 542 -14.72 -2.00 19.24
N THR A 543 -15.80 -2.73 19.45
CA THR A 543 -15.72 -4.11 19.97
C THR A 543 -16.83 -4.99 19.41
N SER A 544 -16.49 -6.26 19.19
CA SER A 544 -17.35 -7.30 18.64
C SER A 544 -17.72 -8.40 19.65
N ALA A 545 -17.46 -8.18 20.94
CA ALA A 545 -17.67 -9.23 21.93
C ALA A 545 -19.16 -9.49 22.21
N PRO A 546 -19.60 -10.77 22.28
CA PRO A 546 -21.00 -11.14 22.55
C PRO A 546 -21.40 -10.93 24.02
N VAL A 547 -20.42 -10.93 24.93
CA VAL A 547 -20.58 -10.60 26.34
C VAL A 547 -19.65 -9.46 26.69
N LEU A 548 -20.23 -8.46 27.32
CA LEU A 548 -19.63 -7.17 27.55
C LEU A 548 -19.45 -6.97 29.04
N ARG A 549 -18.20 -6.88 29.49
CA ARG A 549 -17.86 -6.62 30.89
C ARG A 549 -17.22 -5.25 30.99
N PHE A 550 -17.80 -4.38 31.80
CA PHE A 550 -17.31 -3.03 31.99
C PHE A 550 -17.11 -2.76 33.45
N GLN A 551 -15.94 -2.25 33.79
CA GLN A 551 -15.65 -1.77 35.13
C GLN A 551 -15.92 -0.27 35.16
N ASP A 552 -16.82 0.15 36.05
CA ASP A 552 -17.12 1.55 36.30
C ASP A 552 -15.94 2.21 37.05
N SER A 553 -15.94 3.54 37.08
CA SER A 553 -14.96 4.38 37.78
C SER A 553 -14.86 4.09 39.28
N ASP A 554 -15.92 3.55 39.90
CA ASP A 554 -15.94 3.08 41.28
C ASP A 554 -15.43 1.63 41.47
N GLY A 555 -15.04 0.97 40.38
CA GLY A 555 -14.52 -0.39 40.36
C GLY A 555 -15.57 -1.47 40.14
N THR A 556 -16.86 -1.14 40.02
CA THR A 556 -17.96 -2.10 39.86
C THR A 556 -17.98 -2.69 38.44
N VAL A 557 -17.99 -4.03 38.32
CA VAL A 557 -18.06 -4.71 37.02
C VAL A 557 -19.51 -4.98 36.62
N GLN A 558 -19.98 -4.31 35.58
CA GLN A 558 -21.28 -4.52 34.94
C GLN A 558 -21.14 -5.47 33.76
N VAL A 559 -22.07 -6.44 33.66
CA VAL A 559 -22.08 -7.42 32.57
C VAL A 559 -23.34 -7.26 31.73
N TYR A 560 -23.14 -7.09 30.43
CA TYR A 560 -24.21 -7.00 29.44
C TYR A 560 -24.04 -8.12 28.42
N GLU A 561 -25.13 -8.71 28.01
CA GLU A 561 -25.15 -9.72 26.96
C GLU A 561 -25.78 -9.15 25.71
N ARG A 562 -25.09 -9.33 24.59
CA ARG A 562 -25.51 -8.84 23.29
C ARG A 562 -26.22 -9.97 22.56
N ARG A 563 -27.52 -9.81 22.28
CA ARG A 563 -28.31 -10.84 21.59
C ARG A 563 -29.20 -10.24 20.50
N LEU A 564 -29.35 -10.97 19.41
CA LEU A 564 -30.32 -10.63 18.37
C LEU A 564 -31.70 -11.01 18.90
N HIS A 565 -32.63 -10.05 19.00
CA HIS A 565 -33.97 -10.34 19.49
C HIS A 565 -34.85 -10.85 18.33
N PRO A 566 -35.56 -11.98 18.50
CA PRO A 566 -36.50 -12.47 17.48
C PRO A 566 -37.55 -11.39 17.16
N GLY A 567 -37.63 -10.96 15.91
CA GLY A 567 -38.58 -9.92 15.47
C GLY A 567 -38.07 -8.49 15.47
N SER A 568 -36.79 -8.24 15.79
CA SER A 568 -36.15 -6.93 15.59
C SER A 568 -35.07 -7.01 14.51
N THR A 569 -34.93 -5.98 13.68
CA THR A 569 -33.88 -5.83 12.66
C THR A 569 -32.54 -5.34 13.23
N GLY A 570 -32.34 -5.44 14.55
CA GLY A 570 -31.17 -4.91 15.26
C GLY A 570 -30.81 -5.69 16.52
N MET A 571 -29.65 -5.36 17.09
CA MET A 571 -29.11 -5.98 18.30
C MET A 571 -29.73 -5.36 19.57
N ILE A 572 -30.09 -6.18 20.56
CA ILE A 572 -30.54 -5.70 21.88
C ILE A 572 -29.52 -6.10 22.96
N LEU A 573 -29.25 -5.19 23.89
CA LEU A 573 -28.46 -5.48 25.08
C LEU A 573 -29.35 -5.98 26.22
N PHE A 574 -28.90 -7.04 26.86
CA PHE A 574 -29.53 -7.63 28.03
C PHE A 574 -28.63 -7.40 29.24
N LYS A 575 -29.20 -7.03 30.38
CA LYS A 575 -28.50 -6.98 31.67
C LYS A 575 -29.23 -7.89 32.64
N HIS A 576 -28.51 -8.87 33.18
CA HIS A 576 -29.09 -9.92 34.03
C HIS A 576 -30.29 -10.63 33.39
N GLY A 577 -30.26 -10.84 32.06
CA GLY A 577 -31.32 -11.53 31.32
C GLY A 577 -32.54 -10.67 30.95
N ALA A 578 -32.62 -9.42 31.41
CA ALA A 578 -33.68 -8.48 31.01
C ALA A 578 -33.20 -7.57 29.87
N PRO A 579 -34.01 -7.35 28.80
CA PRO A 579 -33.67 -6.41 27.74
C PRO A 579 -33.65 -4.99 28.31
N ILE A 580 -32.63 -4.21 27.97
CA ILE A 580 -32.59 -2.79 28.29
C ILE A 580 -33.32 -2.05 27.17
N GLU A 581 -34.34 -1.26 27.52
CA GLU A 581 -34.95 -0.31 26.58
C GLU A 581 -33.90 0.74 26.18
N ALA A 582 -33.25 0.51 25.05
CA ALA A 582 -32.54 1.57 24.37
C ALA A 582 -33.58 2.53 23.77
N HIS A 583 -33.39 3.84 23.92
CA HIS A 583 -34.20 4.81 23.19
C HIS A 583 -33.98 4.58 21.69
N ALA A 584 -34.88 3.84 21.06
CA ALA A 584 -34.80 3.50 19.65
C ALA A 584 -35.18 4.72 18.81
N GLY A 585 -34.18 5.34 18.20
CA GLY A 585 -34.34 6.38 17.20
C GLY A 585 -33.31 6.19 16.10
N VAL A 586 -33.71 6.43 14.85
CA VAL A 586 -32.79 6.54 13.71
C VAL A 586 -31.91 7.76 13.97
N GLY A 587 -30.59 7.58 14.07
CA GLY A 587 -29.69 8.66 14.46
C GLY A 587 -28.69 9.03 13.37
N THR A 588 -28.83 10.23 12.82
CA THR A 588 -27.79 10.97 12.06
C THR A 588 -26.59 11.30 12.97
N GLU A 589 -25.45 11.68 12.38
CA GLU A 589 -24.26 12.16 13.13
C GLU A 589 -24.63 13.20 14.21
N GLN A 590 -25.53 14.14 13.90
CA GLN A 590 -25.98 15.19 14.81
C GLN A 590 -26.73 14.65 16.04
N GLU A 591 -27.50 13.58 15.88
CA GLU A 591 -28.26 12.98 16.98
C GLU A 591 -27.36 12.17 17.93
N ILE A 592 -26.32 11.54 17.38
CA ILE A 592 -25.29 10.85 18.16
C ILE A 592 -24.53 11.85 19.03
N LEU A 593 -24.12 12.98 18.45
CA LEU A 593 -23.44 14.04 19.19
C LEU A 593 -24.36 14.67 20.25
N ALA A 594 -25.64 14.90 19.94
CA ALA A 594 -26.60 15.40 20.91
C ALA A 594 -26.85 14.43 22.09
N ALA A 595 -26.77 13.12 21.85
CA ALA A 595 -26.86 12.12 22.92
C ALA A 595 -25.63 12.15 23.85
N VAL A 596 -24.43 12.27 23.26
CA VAL A 596 -23.18 12.44 24.01
C VAL A 596 -23.21 13.73 24.83
N ASP A 597 -23.63 14.85 24.24
CA ASP A 597 -23.71 16.15 24.93
C ASP A 597 -24.73 16.12 26.08
N ARG A 598 -25.85 15.39 25.94
CA ARG A 598 -26.81 15.15 27.05
C ARG A 598 -26.24 14.31 28.19
N TYR A 599 -25.36 13.36 27.90
CA TYR A 599 -24.72 12.54 28.94
C TYR A 599 -23.68 13.36 29.70
N LEU A 600 -22.81 14.08 28.98
CA LEU A 600 -21.78 14.94 29.56
C LEU A 600 -22.37 16.07 30.42
N SER A 601 -23.45 16.70 29.96
CA SER A 601 -24.14 17.76 30.73
C SER A 601 -24.80 17.25 32.01
N ARG A 602 -25.16 15.97 32.11
CA ARG A 602 -25.65 15.34 33.36
C ARG A 602 -24.51 15.03 34.33
N THR A 603 -23.32 14.70 33.83
CA THR A 603 -22.14 14.45 34.69
C THR A 603 -21.46 15.74 35.17
N ASP A 604 -21.54 16.83 34.41
CA ASP A 604 -21.06 18.15 34.84
C ASP A 604 -22.07 18.88 35.77
N GLY A 605 -23.33 18.44 35.78
CA GLY A 605 -24.42 18.98 36.58
C GLY A 605 -24.57 18.36 37.98
N ALA A 606 -23.49 18.27 38.77
CA ALA A 606 -23.55 17.95 40.20
C ALA A 606 -23.05 19.13 41.06
N LYS A 607 -23.73 20.27 40.91
CA LYS A 607 -24.09 21.20 42.00
C LYS A 607 -25.10 22.21 41.45
N ALA A 608 -26.37 21.85 41.46
CA ALA A 608 -27.44 22.85 41.51
C ALA A 608 -27.59 23.29 42.98
N PRO A 609 -27.56 24.60 43.28
CA PRO A 609 -27.71 25.09 44.65
C PRO A 609 -29.20 25.14 45.04
N GLY A 610 -29.52 24.52 46.16
CA GLY A 610 -30.80 24.71 46.87
C GLY A 610 -31.80 23.58 46.66
N GLU A 611 -31.75 22.61 47.57
CA GLU A 611 -32.92 21.94 48.16
C GLU A 611 -32.43 21.42 49.53
N ASP A 612 -32.98 22.03 50.60
CA ASP A 612 -32.74 21.70 52.01
C ASP A 612 -33.30 20.33 52.41
#